data_AF-A0A7Z9IK41-F1
#
_entry.id   AF-A0A7Z9IK41-F1
#
_cell.length_a   1.000
_cell.length_b   1.000
_cell.length_c   1.000
_cell.angle_alpha   90.00
_cell.angle_beta   90.00
_cell.angle_gamma   90.00
#
_symmetry.space_group_name_H-M   'P 1'
#
loop_
_entity.id
_entity.type
_entity.pdbx_description
1 polymer ?
#
loop_
_entity_poly.entity_id
_entity_poly.type
_entity_poly.pdbx_seq_one_letter_code
_entity_poly.pdbx_strand_id
1 'polypeptide(L)'
;MRHMNGAVTQVTSARRRLSPTKAALVPCLFAALLAAFVLVPPVRGNEGLNRTFLLAAAVLIAWALVLFIRARAGQRTLTLELAVRRHHWVQACAQGAVFFWWGRYVDQVYAFAPFIVAQLVFAYGVDALLQWSRRENYQLGFGPFPIIFSINLFLWFKPEWFHWQFAMILLGYLGKELIRWTKDGRSAHIFNPSSFPLGVCSLVLIATGMTEITWGQEIAQSQYNPPYIYAVIFLASIPGQLLFGVAMMTVWAVVSAYTFGLGYFWITGTYFFHDAYIPIAVFLGMHLLFTDPSTSPSTGRGRIVFGILYGFALIAFAVLLRAIGVPAFYDKLLPVPILNLLVQVIDRGAASRWLGFLDFSWISKGL
;
A
#
# COMPACT_ATOMS: atom_id res chain seq x y z
N MET A 1 -26.62 -20.32 -21.10
CA MET A 1 -26.63 -19.03 -21.84
C MET A 1 -25.39 -18.22 -21.45
N ARG A 2 -24.75 -17.59 -22.44
CA ARG A 2 -23.36 -17.09 -22.45
C ARG A 2 -23.02 -16.15 -21.27
N HIS A 3 -22.02 -16.51 -20.48
CA HIS A 3 -21.35 -15.59 -19.57
C HIS A 3 -20.48 -14.63 -20.39
N MET A 4 -20.91 -13.36 -20.47
CA MET A 4 -20.14 -12.29 -21.07
C MET A 4 -18.94 -11.93 -20.18
N ASN A 5 -17.76 -12.12 -20.77
CA ASN A 5 -16.57 -11.29 -20.68
C ASN A 5 -16.16 -10.79 -19.29
N GLY A 6 -15.15 -11.47 -18.72
CA GLY A 6 -14.22 -10.82 -17.81
C GLY A 6 -13.68 -9.54 -18.46
N ALA A 7 -13.71 -8.44 -17.72
CA ALA A 7 -13.09 -7.19 -18.10
C ALA A 7 -11.58 -7.40 -18.23
N VAL A 8 -11.15 -7.89 -19.39
CA VAL A 8 -9.78 -7.73 -19.86
C VAL A 8 -9.60 -6.22 -19.94
N THR A 9 -8.90 -5.67 -18.96
CA THR A 9 -8.47 -4.28 -18.98
C THR A 9 -7.70 -4.12 -20.28
N GLN A 10 -8.28 -3.47 -21.29
CA GLN A 10 -7.58 -3.18 -22.53
C GLN A 10 -6.39 -2.29 -22.17
N VAL A 11 -5.22 -2.91 -22.07
CA VAL A 11 -3.96 -2.19 -21.98
C VAL A 11 -3.68 -1.70 -23.40
N THR A 12 -3.85 -0.41 -23.64
CA THR A 12 -3.25 0.27 -24.82
C THR A 12 -1.72 0.16 -24.66
N SER A 13 -1.17 -0.96 -25.11
CA SER A 13 0.23 -1.32 -24.89
C SER A 13 1.01 -1.16 -26.18
N ALA A 14 1.72 -0.04 -26.30
CA ALA A 14 2.86 0.02 -27.21
C ALA A 14 4.04 -0.70 -26.54
N ARG A 15 4.33 -1.94 -26.97
CA ARG A 15 5.49 -2.70 -26.47
C ARG A 15 6.71 -2.37 -27.33
N ARG A 16 7.77 -1.86 -26.69
CA ARG A 16 9.04 -1.53 -27.32
C ARG A 16 10.12 -2.51 -26.87
N ARG A 17 10.83 -3.12 -27.83
CA ARG A 17 12.05 -3.90 -27.54
C ARG A 17 13.21 -2.94 -27.29
N LEU A 18 14.01 -3.24 -26.28
CA LEU A 18 15.19 -2.47 -25.88
C LEU A 18 16.42 -3.37 -25.95
N SER A 19 17.52 -2.82 -26.45
CA SER A 19 18.83 -3.46 -26.27
C SER A 19 19.23 -3.40 -24.78
N PRO A 20 20.08 -4.32 -24.30
CA PRO A 20 20.56 -4.30 -22.91
C PRO A 20 21.11 -2.93 -22.48
N THR A 21 21.83 -2.24 -23.37
CA THR A 21 22.33 -0.87 -23.12
C THR A 21 21.18 0.12 -22.88
N LYS A 22 20.16 0.14 -23.76
CA LYS A 22 19.03 1.06 -23.61
C LYS A 22 18.19 0.77 -22.36
N ALA A 23 18.03 -0.52 -22.03
CA ALA A 23 17.32 -0.91 -20.81
C ALA A 23 18.06 -0.47 -19.55
N ALA A 24 19.40 -0.61 -19.51
CA ALA A 24 20.21 -0.20 -18.37
C ALA A 24 20.22 1.34 -18.14
N LEU A 25 20.04 2.14 -19.18
CA LEU A 25 19.95 3.60 -19.04
C LEU A 25 18.73 4.06 -18.22
N VAL A 26 17.63 3.30 -18.22
CA VAL A 26 16.42 3.65 -17.48
C VAL A 26 16.65 3.67 -15.94
N PRO A 27 17.14 2.60 -15.30
CA PRO A 27 17.45 2.64 -13.87
C PRO A 27 18.65 3.55 -13.55
N CYS A 28 19.60 3.72 -14.47
CA CYS A 28 20.67 4.72 -14.28
C CYS A 28 20.12 6.15 -14.26
N LEU A 29 19.10 6.47 -15.05
CA LEU A 29 18.41 7.76 -14.98
C LEU A 29 17.75 7.95 -13.62
N PHE A 30 17.02 6.94 -13.10
CA PHE A 30 16.43 7.03 -11.76
C PHE A 30 17.49 7.14 -10.66
N ALA A 31 18.63 6.46 -10.79
CA ALA A 31 19.74 6.60 -9.87
C ALA A 31 20.36 8.01 -9.91
N ALA A 32 20.54 8.58 -11.11
CA ALA A 32 21.05 9.95 -11.27
C ALA A 32 20.08 10.99 -10.70
N LEU A 33 18.77 10.83 -10.94
CA LEU A 33 17.74 11.67 -10.33
C LEU A 33 17.79 11.56 -8.80
N LEU A 34 17.92 10.35 -8.27
CA LEU A 34 18.02 10.13 -6.82
C LEU A 34 19.29 10.75 -6.23
N ALA A 35 20.43 10.65 -6.92
CA ALA A 35 21.66 11.31 -6.52
C ALA A 35 21.52 12.84 -6.56
N ALA A 36 20.78 13.40 -7.52
CA ALA A 36 20.56 14.85 -7.61
C ALA A 36 19.77 15.43 -6.42
N PHE A 37 19.03 14.61 -5.66
CA PHE A 37 18.35 15.06 -4.44
C PHE A 37 19.32 15.55 -3.37
N VAL A 38 20.62 15.22 -3.41
CA VAL A 38 21.62 15.79 -2.48
C VAL A 38 21.74 17.32 -2.60
N LEU A 39 21.25 17.90 -3.70
CA LEU A 39 21.21 19.34 -3.93
C LEU A 39 19.96 20.01 -3.33
N VAL A 40 18.94 19.23 -2.97
CA VAL A 40 17.64 19.72 -2.45
C VAL A 40 17.84 20.14 -0.98
N PRO A 41 17.38 21.34 -0.56
CA PRO A 41 17.81 21.93 0.72
C PRO A 41 17.65 21.04 1.97
N PRO A 42 16.52 20.32 2.17
CA PRO A 42 16.37 19.37 3.28
C PRO A 42 17.40 18.23 3.32
N VAL A 43 17.94 17.82 2.17
CA VAL A 43 18.94 16.74 2.06
C VAL A 43 20.35 17.30 2.11
N ARG A 44 20.60 18.44 1.45
CA ARG A 44 21.92 19.08 1.38
C ARG A 44 22.49 19.39 2.76
N GLY A 45 21.64 19.84 3.69
CA GLY A 45 22.03 20.21 5.05
C GLY A 45 22.18 19.03 6.02
N ASN A 46 21.92 17.80 5.60
CA ASN A 46 21.91 16.63 6.48
C ASN A 46 22.78 15.51 5.91
N GLU A 47 23.92 15.25 6.56
CA GLU A 47 24.90 14.26 6.10
C GLU A 47 24.34 12.83 6.05
N GLY A 48 23.49 12.46 7.03
CA GLY A 48 22.83 11.15 7.06
C GLY A 48 21.89 10.95 5.87
N LEU A 49 21.10 11.97 5.54
CA LEU A 49 20.25 11.96 4.35
C LEU A 49 21.09 11.92 3.06
N ASN A 50 22.15 12.72 2.97
CA ASN A 50 23.03 12.73 1.81
C ASN A 50 23.58 11.32 1.51
N ARG A 51 24.17 10.68 2.53
CA ARG A 51 24.69 9.30 2.43
C ARG A 51 23.60 8.30 2.06
N THR A 52 22.41 8.43 2.66
CA THR A 52 21.26 7.56 2.37
C THR A 52 20.84 7.61 0.91
N PHE A 53 20.76 8.80 0.32
CA PHE A 53 20.37 8.98 -1.07
C PHE A 53 21.44 8.49 -2.04
N LEU A 54 22.72 8.79 -1.76
CA LEU A 54 23.83 8.28 -2.56
C LEU A 54 23.93 6.75 -2.49
N LEU A 55 23.72 6.15 -1.32
CA LEU A 55 23.68 4.69 -1.16
C LEU A 55 22.55 4.07 -1.98
N ALA A 56 21.34 4.63 -1.89
CA ALA A 56 20.21 4.15 -2.68
C ALA A 56 20.46 4.25 -4.19
N ALA A 57 21.08 5.35 -4.65
CA ALA A 57 21.50 5.49 -6.05
C ALA A 57 22.57 4.46 -6.45
N ALA A 58 23.57 4.23 -5.59
CA ALA A 58 24.62 3.24 -5.81
C ALA A 58 24.05 1.81 -5.91
N VAL A 59 23.06 1.46 -5.08
CA VAL A 59 22.36 0.18 -5.14
C VAL A 59 21.64 0.00 -6.49
N LEU A 60 20.94 1.03 -6.98
CA LEU A 60 20.29 0.98 -8.30
C LEU A 60 21.31 0.81 -9.44
N ILE A 61 22.45 1.50 -9.38
CA ILE A 61 23.52 1.38 -10.38
C ILE A 61 24.15 -0.02 -10.35
N ALA A 62 24.47 -0.54 -9.18
CA ALA A 62 25.05 -1.87 -9.03
C ALA A 62 24.10 -2.95 -9.59
N TRP A 63 22.80 -2.86 -9.30
CA TRP A 63 21.82 -3.78 -9.86
C TRP A 63 21.62 -3.59 -11.37
N ALA A 64 21.63 -2.35 -11.88
CA ALA A 64 21.59 -2.08 -13.32
C ALA A 64 22.79 -2.71 -14.05
N LEU A 65 23.99 -2.64 -13.46
CA LEU A 65 25.18 -3.28 -14.00
C LEU A 65 25.05 -4.81 -14.05
N VAL A 66 24.54 -5.43 -12.97
CA VAL A 66 24.28 -6.87 -12.93
C VAL A 66 23.26 -7.28 -14.00
N LEU A 67 22.16 -6.51 -14.14
CA LEU A 67 21.14 -6.75 -15.17
C LEU A 67 21.76 -6.66 -16.57
N PHE A 68 22.58 -5.64 -16.82
CA PHE A 68 23.24 -5.44 -18.11
C PHE A 68 24.18 -6.60 -18.47
N ILE A 69 25.05 -7.01 -17.54
CA ILE A 69 25.99 -8.13 -17.74
C ILE A 69 25.21 -9.40 -18.06
N ARG A 70 24.18 -9.73 -17.27
CA ARG A 70 23.35 -10.93 -17.47
C ARG A 70 22.55 -10.89 -18.78
N ALA A 71 22.00 -9.73 -19.13
CA ALA A 71 21.25 -9.57 -20.36
C ALA A 71 22.14 -9.71 -21.60
N ARG A 72 23.38 -9.21 -21.57
CA ARG A 72 24.35 -9.41 -22.65
C ARG A 72 24.83 -10.86 -22.75
N ALA A 73 25.24 -11.46 -21.62
CA ALA A 73 25.73 -12.84 -21.61
C ALA A 73 24.66 -13.85 -22.08
N GLY A 74 23.40 -13.63 -21.69
CA GLY A 74 22.28 -14.49 -22.08
C GLY A 74 21.55 -14.07 -23.36
N GLN A 75 22.06 -13.08 -24.11
CA GLN A 75 21.40 -12.52 -25.31
C GLN A 75 19.91 -12.18 -25.11
N ARG A 76 19.55 -11.73 -23.90
CA ARG A 76 18.15 -11.49 -23.51
C ARG A 76 17.59 -10.26 -24.20
N THR A 77 16.33 -10.34 -24.62
CA THR A 77 15.60 -9.20 -25.19
C THR A 77 14.72 -8.57 -24.14
N LEU A 78 15.08 -7.38 -23.67
CA LEU A 78 14.30 -6.65 -22.69
C LEU A 78 13.20 -5.83 -23.39
N THR A 79 12.02 -5.79 -22.79
CA THR A 79 10.85 -5.09 -23.33
C THR A 79 10.33 -4.05 -22.36
N LEU A 80 9.88 -2.92 -22.90
CA LEU A 80 9.23 -1.84 -22.18
C LEU A 80 7.80 -1.72 -22.70
N GLU A 81 6.84 -1.71 -21.79
CA GLU A 81 5.41 -1.62 -22.09
C GLU A 81 4.80 -0.49 -21.27
N LEU A 82 4.06 0.41 -21.93
CA LEU A 82 3.26 1.40 -21.20
C LEU A 82 1.97 0.73 -20.72
N ALA A 83 1.79 0.64 -19.41
CA ALA A 83 0.68 -0.06 -18.76
C ALA A 83 -0.08 0.85 -17.80
N VAL A 84 -0.92 1.74 -18.35
CA VAL A 84 -1.80 2.62 -17.56
C VAL A 84 -3.02 1.83 -17.10
N ARG A 85 -2.96 1.33 -15.85
CA ARG A 85 -4.06 0.57 -15.23
C ARG A 85 -4.99 1.49 -14.46
N ARG A 86 -6.30 1.31 -14.65
CA ARG A 86 -7.34 2.16 -14.02
C ARG A 86 -7.25 2.21 -12.50
N HIS A 87 -7.09 1.06 -11.84
CA HIS A 87 -7.00 1.00 -10.38
C HIS A 87 -5.81 1.76 -9.81
N HIS A 88 -4.66 1.79 -10.50
CA HIS A 88 -3.49 2.49 -10.00
C HIS A 88 -3.69 4.01 -9.97
N TRP A 89 -4.16 4.61 -11.07
CA TRP A 89 -4.29 6.06 -11.11
C TRP A 89 -5.48 6.57 -10.29
N VAL A 90 -6.60 5.82 -10.23
CA VAL A 90 -7.75 6.17 -9.37
C VAL A 90 -7.33 6.17 -7.90
N GLN A 91 -6.59 5.17 -7.46
CA GLN A 91 -6.09 5.10 -6.08
C GLN A 91 -5.06 6.19 -5.79
N ALA A 92 -4.19 6.52 -6.75
CA ALA A 92 -3.25 7.63 -6.62
C ALA A 92 -3.99 8.98 -6.46
N CYS A 93 -5.06 9.21 -7.22
CA CYS A 93 -5.91 10.39 -7.06
C CYS A 93 -6.59 10.44 -5.68
N ALA A 94 -7.14 9.31 -5.23
CA ALA A 94 -7.81 9.22 -3.92
C ALA A 94 -6.84 9.57 -2.77
N GLN A 95 -5.66 8.95 -2.75
CA GLN A 95 -4.65 9.21 -1.73
C GLN A 95 -4.04 10.60 -1.88
N GLY A 96 -3.85 11.08 -3.12
CA GLY A 96 -3.39 12.44 -3.41
C GLY A 96 -4.36 13.52 -2.89
N ALA A 97 -5.67 13.29 -2.99
CA ALA A 97 -6.68 14.18 -2.41
C ALA A 97 -6.57 14.24 -0.87
N VAL A 98 -6.34 13.09 -0.22
CA VAL A 98 -6.11 13.05 1.23
C VAL A 98 -4.82 13.77 1.61
N PHE A 99 -3.72 13.56 0.89
CA PHE A 99 -2.47 14.30 1.12
C PHE A 99 -2.64 15.80 0.94
N PHE A 100 -3.33 16.23 -0.12
CA PHE A 100 -3.58 17.63 -0.38
C PHE A 100 -4.38 18.28 0.76
N TRP A 101 -5.47 17.63 1.19
CA TRP A 101 -6.28 18.13 2.28
C TRP A 101 -5.52 18.13 3.61
N TRP A 102 -4.80 17.06 3.93
CA TRP A 102 -4.02 16.96 5.16
C TRP A 102 -2.89 18.01 5.20
N GLY A 103 -2.13 18.16 4.11
CA GLY A 103 -1.04 19.11 4.02
C GLY A 103 -1.46 20.57 4.07
N ARG A 104 -2.72 20.90 3.74
CA ARG A 104 -3.26 22.25 3.91
C ARG A 104 -3.30 22.73 5.36
N TYR A 105 -3.33 21.80 6.32
CA TYR A 105 -3.43 22.08 7.76
C TYR A 105 -2.22 21.57 8.56
N VAL A 106 -1.30 20.84 7.91
CA VAL A 106 -0.14 20.23 8.55
C VAL A 106 1.08 20.46 7.66
N ASP A 107 1.85 21.51 7.97
CA ASP A 107 3.01 21.94 7.18
C ASP A 107 4.04 20.83 6.97
N GLN A 108 4.17 19.94 7.96
CA GLN A 108 5.07 18.79 7.91
C GLN A 108 4.82 17.90 6.67
N VAL A 109 3.58 17.81 6.19
CA VAL A 109 3.25 17.01 4.99
C VAL A 109 3.94 17.60 3.75
N TYR A 110 3.92 18.92 3.59
CA TYR A 110 4.60 19.58 2.46
C TYR A 110 6.10 19.67 2.67
N ALA A 111 6.57 19.84 3.91
CA ALA A 111 8.00 19.72 4.23
C ALA A 111 8.53 18.32 3.87
N PHE A 112 7.70 17.28 4.00
CA PHE A 112 8.07 15.90 3.66
C PHE A 112 7.90 15.56 2.17
N ALA A 113 7.23 16.39 1.37
CA ALA A 113 6.93 16.10 -0.03
C ALA A 113 8.16 15.78 -0.90
N PRO A 114 9.33 16.45 -0.78
CA PRO A 114 10.53 16.06 -1.51
C PRO A 114 10.97 14.61 -1.24
N PHE A 115 10.81 14.12 -0.02
CA PHE A 115 11.12 12.74 0.34
C PHE A 115 10.14 11.75 -0.29
N ILE A 116 8.86 12.10 -0.41
CA ILE A 116 7.86 11.28 -1.12
C ILE A 116 8.21 11.19 -2.62
N VAL A 117 8.63 12.31 -3.23
CA VAL A 117 9.09 12.29 -4.63
C VAL A 117 10.33 11.42 -4.80
N ALA A 118 11.29 11.50 -3.88
CA ALA A 118 12.47 10.64 -3.89
C ALA A 118 12.10 9.15 -3.76
N GLN A 119 11.14 8.82 -2.90
CA GLN A 119 10.60 7.48 -2.76
C GLN A 119 9.96 6.98 -4.06
N LEU A 120 9.22 7.83 -4.79
CA LEU A 120 8.69 7.49 -6.11
C LEU A 120 9.81 7.21 -7.13
N VAL A 121 10.82 8.07 -7.21
CA VAL A 121 11.98 7.90 -8.10
C VAL A 121 12.68 6.56 -7.82
N PHE A 122 12.96 6.28 -6.54
CA PHE A 122 13.55 5.01 -6.12
C PHE A 122 12.66 3.82 -6.48
N ALA A 123 11.35 3.91 -6.21
CA ALA A 123 10.38 2.87 -6.52
C ALA A 123 10.30 2.55 -8.02
N TYR A 124 10.32 3.57 -8.89
CA TYR A 124 10.39 3.37 -10.34
C TYR A 124 11.68 2.65 -10.77
N GLY A 125 12.83 3.01 -10.18
CA GLY A 125 14.11 2.34 -10.42
C GLY A 125 14.07 0.86 -10.01
N VAL A 126 13.61 0.58 -8.79
CA VAL A 126 13.45 -0.80 -8.27
C VAL A 126 12.48 -1.61 -9.11
N ASP A 127 11.31 -1.05 -9.45
CA ASP A 127 10.28 -1.74 -10.22
C ASP A 127 10.79 -2.13 -11.62
N ALA A 128 11.51 -1.22 -12.29
CA ALA A 128 12.13 -1.49 -13.58
C ALA A 128 13.16 -2.61 -13.51
N LEU A 129 14.11 -2.51 -12.56
CA LEU A 129 15.17 -3.51 -12.37
C LEU A 129 14.61 -4.88 -12.04
N LEU A 130 13.62 -4.92 -11.14
CA LEU A 130 13.04 -6.15 -10.64
C LEU A 130 12.21 -6.87 -11.71
N GLN A 131 11.37 -6.14 -12.45
CA GLN A 131 10.57 -6.71 -13.54
C GLN A 131 11.46 -7.22 -14.69
N TRP A 132 12.47 -6.46 -15.12
CA TRP A 132 13.40 -6.95 -16.15
C TRP A 132 14.23 -8.14 -15.69
N SER A 133 14.74 -8.11 -14.45
CA SER A 133 15.54 -9.21 -13.90
C SER A 133 14.79 -10.54 -13.89
N ARG A 134 13.46 -10.51 -13.71
CA ARG A 134 12.63 -11.72 -13.58
C ARG A 134 11.84 -12.10 -14.82
N ARG A 135 11.30 -11.13 -15.55
CA ARG A 135 10.29 -11.36 -16.60
C ARG A 135 10.67 -10.76 -17.95
N GLU A 136 11.79 -10.05 -18.03
CA GLU A 136 12.26 -9.38 -19.25
C GLU A 136 11.29 -8.35 -19.85
N ASN A 137 10.18 -8.04 -19.15
CA ASN A 137 9.18 -7.05 -19.55
C ASN A 137 8.93 -6.12 -18.38
N TYR A 138 9.27 -4.84 -18.56
CA TYR A 138 8.97 -3.79 -17.62
C TYR A 138 7.69 -3.04 -18.04
N GLN A 139 6.69 -3.05 -17.16
CA GLN A 139 5.45 -2.33 -17.31
C GLN A 139 5.52 -0.97 -16.62
N LEU A 140 5.78 0.08 -17.40
CA LEU A 140 5.82 1.45 -16.91
C LEU A 140 4.39 2.00 -16.78
N GLY A 141 4.03 2.52 -15.61
CA GLY A 141 2.71 3.11 -15.38
C GLY A 141 2.58 3.71 -13.98
N PHE A 142 1.35 3.85 -13.50
CA PHE A 142 1.04 4.45 -12.19
C PHE A 142 1.24 3.51 -10.99
N GLY A 143 1.77 2.29 -11.19
CA GLY A 143 1.90 1.29 -10.12
C GLY A 143 2.64 1.76 -8.85
N PRO A 144 3.73 2.54 -8.96
CA PRO A 144 4.44 3.04 -7.78
C PRO A 144 3.65 4.05 -6.93
N PHE A 145 2.78 4.86 -7.53
CA PHE A 145 2.09 5.94 -6.83
C PHE A 145 1.23 5.43 -5.66
N PRO A 146 0.29 4.48 -5.85
CA PRO A 146 -0.51 3.96 -4.75
C PRO A 146 0.30 3.33 -3.62
N ILE A 147 1.42 2.67 -3.96
CA ILE A 147 2.26 1.99 -2.97
C ILE A 147 2.95 3.04 -2.10
N ILE A 148 3.62 4.02 -2.73
CA ILE A 148 4.35 5.06 -2.01
C ILE A 148 3.40 5.96 -1.24
N PHE A 149 2.31 6.40 -1.84
CA PHE A 149 1.32 7.23 -1.15
C PHE A 149 0.68 6.49 0.02
N SER A 150 0.33 5.21 -0.14
CA SER A 150 -0.18 4.40 0.96
C SER A 150 0.83 4.30 2.11
N ILE A 151 2.10 3.95 1.85
CA ILE A 151 3.14 3.89 2.88
C ILE A 151 3.22 5.23 3.64
N ASN A 152 3.26 6.34 2.91
CA ASN A 152 3.41 7.67 3.49
C ASN A 152 2.12 8.22 4.14
N LEU A 153 0.98 7.55 4.03
CA LEU A 153 -0.21 7.89 4.81
C LEU A 153 -0.16 7.30 6.23
N PHE A 154 0.77 6.39 6.50
CA PHE A 154 0.83 5.64 7.76
C PHE A 154 2.17 5.70 8.49
N LEU A 155 3.30 5.74 7.79
CA LEU A 155 4.60 5.67 8.44
C LEU A 155 5.69 6.40 7.65
N TRP A 156 6.39 7.30 8.34
CA TRP A 156 7.63 7.91 7.87
C TRP A 156 8.74 7.62 8.87
N PHE A 157 9.90 7.20 8.38
CA PHE A 157 11.13 7.24 9.18
C PHE A 157 11.65 8.68 9.29
N LYS A 158 12.18 9.04 10.46
CA LYS A 158 12.84 10.33 10.67
C LYS A 158 14.08 10.47 9.78
N PRO A 159 14.51 11.70 9.44
CA PRO A 159 15.62 11.95 8.50
C PRO A 159 16.89 11.13 8.75
N GLU A 160 17.31 11.01 10.01
CA GLU A 160 18.48 10.26 10.42
C GLU A 160 18.35 8.73 10.21
N TRP A 161 17.12 8.22 10.15
CA TRP A 161 16.78 6.81 9.90
C TRP A 161 16.19 6.56 8.52
N PHE A 162 16.26 7.54 7.60
CA PHE A 162 15.54 7.51 6.34
C PHE A 162 15.96 6.36 5.39
N HIS A 163 17.12 5.73 5.60
CA HIS A 163 17.52 4.52 4.89
C HIS A 163 16.51 3.38 5.07
N TRP A 164 15.85 3.30 6.22
CA TRP A 164 14.74 2.36 6.45
C TRP A 164 13.52 2.65 5.58
N GLN A 165 13.28 3.90 5.17
CA GLN A 165 12.21 4.24 4.24
C GLN A 165 12.45 3.58 2.87
N PHE A 166 13.67 3.66 2.33
CA PHE A 166 14.03 2.97 1.08
C PHE A 166 14.04 1.46 1.24
N ALA A 167 14.52 0.94 2.38
CA ALA A 167 14.47 -0.50 2.66
C ALA A 167 13.03 -1.04 2.72
N MET A 168 12.13 -0.31 3.37
CA MET A 168 10.69 -0.63 3.44
C MET A 168 10.06 -0.68 2.05
N ILE A 169 10.38 0.29 1.18
CA ILE A 169 9.91 0.30 -0.21
C ILE A 169 10.46 -0.91 -0.97
N LEU A 170 11.77 -1.15 -0.91
CA LEU A 170 12.40 -2.29 -1.57
C LEU A 170 11.76 -3.61 -1.13
N LEU A 171 11.51 -3.77 0.17
CA LEU A 171 10.81 -4.92 0.73
C LEU A 171 9.40 -5.08 0.16
N GLY A 172 8.64 -3.99 -0.01
CA GLY A 172 7.31 -4.02 -0.62
C GLY A 172 7.34 -4.56 -2.06
N TYR A 173 8.29 -4.09 -2.87
CA TYR A 173 8.46 -4.56 -4.25
C TYR A 173 8.95 -6.00 -4.32
N LEU A 174 9.92 -6.38 -3.48
CA LEU A 174 10.40 -7.76 -3.39
C LEU A 174 9.27 -8.70 -2.93
N GLY A 175 8.49 -8.32 -1.93
CA GLY A 175 7.35 -9.10 -1.44
C GLY A 175 6.29 -9.29 -2.54
N LYS A 176 5.88 -8.21 -3.21
CA LYS A 176 4.94 -8.25 -4.34
C LYS A 176 5.41 -9.18 -5.45
N GLU A 177 6.70 -9.19 -5.75
CA GLU A 177 7.22 -9.92 -6.90
C GLU A 177 7.62 -11.37 -6.54
N LEU A 178 8.19 -11.62 -5.37
CA LEU A 178 8.71 -12.92 -4.96
C LEU A 178 7.66 -13.77 -4.21
N ILE A 179 6.78 -13.15 -3.42
CA ILE A 179 5.81 -13.85 -2.58
C ILE A 179 4.46 -13.91 -3.28
N ARG A 180 4.24 -15.01 -4.00
CA ARG A 180 3.10 -15.21 -4.90
C ARG A 180 2.48 -16.58 -4.70
N TRP A 181 1.20 -16.69 -5.02
CA TRP A 181 0.45 -17.94 -5.07
C TRP A 181 -0.30 -18.07 -6.39
N THR A 182 -0.92 -19.22 -6.61
CA THR A 182 -1.90 -19.41 -7.68
C THR A 182 -3.28 -19.09 -7.14
N LYS A 183 -3.92 -18.06 -7.68
CA LYS A 183 -5.29 -17.65 -7.38
C LYS A 183 -6.08 -17.62 -8.69
N ASP A 184 -7.20 -18.34 -8.74
CA ASP A 184 -8.05 -18.45 -9.94
C ASP A 184 -7.26 -18.85 -11.21
N GLY A 185 -6.33 -19.81 -11.05
CA GLY A 185 -5.47 -20.31 -12.13
C GLY A 185 -4.39 -19.32 -12.61
N ARG A 186 -4.22 -18.17 -11.97
CA ARG A 186 -3.20 -17.16 -12.33
C ARG A 186 -2.23 -16.91 -11.17
N SER A 187 -0.98 -16.61 -11.51
CA SER A 187 0.00 -16.19 -10.51
C SER A 187 -0.32 -14.78 -10.01
N ALA A 188 -0.62 -14.65 -8.72
CA ALA A 188 -0.95 -13.39 -8.06
C ALA A 188 -0.06 -13.20 -6.82
N HIS A 189 0.25 -11.95 -6.48
CA HIS A 189 0.92 -11.67 -5.22
C HIS A 189 -0.06 -11.88 -4.07
N ILE A 190 0.46 -12.33 -2.92
CA ILE A 190 -0.36 -12.61 -1.75
C ILE A 190 -0.72 -11.30 -1.06
N PHE A 191 0.31 -10.52 -0.74
CA PHE A 191 0.16 -9.38 0.15
C PHE A 191 -0.04 -8.07 -0.59
N ASN A 192 -0.83 -7.18 -0.01
CA ASN A 192 -0.95 -5.82 -0.50
C ASN A 192 0.44 -5.14 -0.43
N PRO A 193 0.94 -4.55 -1.53
CA PRO A 193 2.34 -4.11 -1.63
C PRO A 193 2.76 -3.01 -0.67
N SER A 194 1.84 -2.21 -0.12
CA SER A 194 2.15 -1.21 0.91
C SER A 194 1.95 -1.76 2.32
N SER A 195 0.88 -2.54 2.56
CA SER A 195 0.59 -3.09 3.88
C SER A 195 1.61 -4.12 4.35
N PHE A 196 2.20 -4.92 3.44
CA PHE A 196 3.20 -5.92 3.79
C PHE A 196 4.45 -5.29 4.42
N PRO A 197 5.16 -4.37 3.76
CA PRO A 197 6.33 -3.75 4.36
C PRO A 197 5.97 -2.89 5.57
N LEU A 198 4.80 -2.23 5.60
CA LEU A 198 4.32 -1.53 6.80
C LEU A 198 4.17 -2.48 7.99
N GLY A 199 3.55 -3.65 7.78
CA GLY A 199 3.37 -4.66 8.82
C GLY A 199 4.70 -5.23 9.31
N VAL A 200 5.63 -5.55 8.41
CA VAL A 200 6.97 -6.05 8.77
C VAL A 200 7.75 -5.00 9.55
N CYS A 201 7.82 -3.74 9.05
CA CYS A 201 8.48 -2.66 9.76
C CYS A 201 7.82 -2.37 11.11
N SER A 202 6.49 -2.47 11.21
CA SER A 202 5.77 -2.35 12.48
C SER A 202 6.22 -3.41 13.48
N LEU A 203 6.29 -4.68 13.08
CA LEU A 203 6.77 -5.76 13.95
C LEU A 203 8.22 -5.54 14.40
N VAL A 204 9.10 -5.10 13.49
CA VAL A 204 10.50 -4.78 13.83
C VAL A 204 10.56 -3.66 14.85
N LEU A 205 9.87 -2.54 14.61
CA LEU A 205 9.84 -1.38 15.52
C LEU A 205 9.31 -1.73 16.91
N ILE A 206 8.26 -2.56 16.96
CA ILE A 206 7.70 -3.07 18.22
C ILE A 206 8.71 -3.96 18.94
N ALA A 207 9.33 -4.91 18.24
CA ALA A 207 10.26 -5.86 18.83
C ALA A 207 11.56 -5.21 19.32
N THR A 208 12.02 -4.14 18.65
CA THR A 208 13.24 -3.41 19.06
C THR A 208 12.96 -2.26 20.02
N GLY A 209 11.69 -1.91 20.24
CA GLY A 209 11.31 -0.75 21.06
C GLY A 209 11.75 0.58 20.47
N MET A 210 11.84 0.70 19.14
CA MET A 210 12.38 1.86 18.43
C MET A 210 11.30 2.70 17.72
N THR A 211 10.06 2.70 18.20
CA THR A 211 8.95 3.43 17.55
C THR A 211 9.26 4.92 17.33
N GLU A 212 10.02 5.53 18.24
CA GLU A 212 10.42 6.94 18.26
C GLU A 212 11.31 7.37 17.10
N ILE A 213 11.89 6.43 16.33
CA ILE A 213 12.64 6.75 15.11
C ILE A 213 11.72 7.09 13.92
N THR A 214 10.41 7.03 14.12
CA THR A 214 9.39 7.29 13.12
C THR A 214 8.50 8.46 13.51
N TRP A 215 7.76 8.98 12.55
CA TRP A 215 6.67 9.94 12.76
C TRP A 215 5.30 9.24 12.84
N GLY A 216 5.24 7.91 13.03
CA GLY A 216 3.99 7.15 12.88
C GLY A 216 2.87 7.60 13.83
N GLN A 217 3.23 7.95 15.06
CA GLN A 217 2.26 8.45 16.04
C GLN A 217 1.79 9.87 15.71
N GLU A 218 2.72 10.75 15.34
CA GLU A 218 2.45 12.14 14.96
C GLU A 218 1.63 12.21 13.66
N ILE A 219 1.85 11.30 12.72
CA ILE A 219 1.00 11.14 11.52
C ILE A 219 -0.42 10.78 11.94
N ALA A 220 -0.58 9.75 12.78
CA ALA A 220 -1.90 9.31 13.22
C ALA A 220 -2.66 10.39 14.00
N GLN A 221 -1.96 11.21 14.78
CA GLN A 221 -2.53 12.32 15.54
C GLN A 221 -2.83 13.55 14.68
N SER A 222 -1.89 13.98 13.83
CA SER A 222 -2.06 15.19 13.01
C SER A 222 -3.11 15.03 11.90
N GLN A 223 -3.50 13.80 11.56
CA GLN A 223 -4.65 13.53 10.70
C GLN A 223 -5.99 14.01 11.29
N TYR A 224 -6.05 14.33 12.58
CA TYR A 224 -7.21 14.98 13.21
C TYR A 224 -7.27 16.50 12.95
N ASN A 225 -6.19 17.13 12.52
CA ASN A 225 -6.12 18.59 12.37
C ASN A 225 -7.04 19.14 11.26
N PRO A 226 -7.12 18.52 10.06
CA PRO A 226 -8.00 19.02 9.01
C PRO A 226 -9.48 18.84 9.38
N PRO A 227 -10.33 19.88 9.19
CA PRO A 227 -11.76 19.74 9.36
C PRO A 227 -12.34 18.75 8.34
N TYR A 228 -13.39 18.03 8.74
CA TYR A 228 -14.13 17.09 7.90
C TYR A 228 -13.30 15.96 7.25
N ILE A 229 -12.14 15.63 7.80
CA ILE A 229 -11.24 14.61 7.25
C ILE A 229 -11.89 13.24 7.03
N TYR A 230 -12.81 12.80 7.90
CA TYR A 230 -13.61 11.58 7.66
C TYR A 230 -14.38 11.66 6.34
N ALA A 231 -15.04 12.79 6.07
CA ALA A 231 -15.80 12.99 4.83
C ALA A 231 -14.86 13.02 3.62
N VAL A 232 -13.69 13.65 3.74
CA VAL A 232 -12.69 13.68 2.66
C VAL A 232 -12.17 12.27 2.34
N ILE A 233 -11.81 11.48 3.35
CA ILE A 233 -11.37 10.09 3.16
C ILE A 233 -12.49 9.26 2.51
N PHE A 234 -13.71 9.39 3.01
CA PHE A 234 -14.88 8.70 2.48
C PHE A 234 -15.08 9.04 1.00
N LEU A 235 -15.26 10.32 0.67
CA LEU A 235 -15.51 10.80 -0.70
C LEU A 235 -14.36 10.46 -1.65
N ALA A 236 -13.10 10.61 -1.23
CA ALA A 236 -11.94 10.26 -2.04
C ALA A 236 -11.89 8.76 -2.38
N SER A 237 -12.38 7.91 -1.47
CA SER A 237 -12.35 6.46 -1.66
C SER A 237 -13.50 5.91 -2.53
N ILE A 238 -14.64 6.61 -2.61
CA ILE A 238 -15.85 6.14 -3.32
C ILE A 238 -15.53 5.68 -4.76
N PRO A 239 -14.84 6.47 -5.61
CA PRO A 239 -14.60 6.06 -6.99
C PRO A 239 -13.87 4.72 -7.08
N GLY A 240 -12.81 4.53 -6.29
CA GLY A 240 -12.07 3.27 -6.26
C GLY A 240 -12.91 2.11 -5.71
N GLN A 241 -13.65 2.35 -4.63
CA GLN A 241 -14.46 1.33 -3.97
C GLN A 241 -15.57 0.80 -4.86
N LEU A 242 -16.25 1.68 -5.60
CA LEU A 242 -17.31 1.32 -6.53
C LEU A 242 -16.75 0.66 -7.81
N LEU A 243 -15.74 1.28 -8.44
CA LEU A 243 -15.18 0.78 -9.71
C LEU A 243 -14.55 -0.62 -9.59
N PHE A 244 -14.04 -0.99 -8.41
CA PHE A 244 -13.36 -2.26 -8.20
C PHE A 244 -14.12 -3.21 -7.26
N GLY A 245 -15.34 -2.83 -6.85
CA GLY A 245 -16.26 -3.65 -6.05
C GLY A 245 -15.78 -3.97 -4.63
N VAL A 246 -14.79 -3.23 -4.11
CA VAL A 246 -14.24 -3.43 -2.76
C VAL A 246 -15.04 -2.70 -1.67
N ALA A 247 -16.05 -1.91 -2.05
CA ALA A 247 -16.93 -1.18 -1.11
C ALA A 247 -17.51 -2.08 0.00
N MET A 248 -17.93 -3.30 -0.34
CA MET A 248 -18.52 -4.24 0.63
C MET A 248 -17.53 -4.58 1.76
N MET A 249 -16.24 -4.66 1.46
CA MET A 249 -15.22 -4.92 2.48
C MET A 249 -15.20 -3.77 3.49
N THR A 250 -15.16 -2.53 3.00
CA THR A 250 -15.14 -1.32 3.81
C THR A 250 -16.40 -1.21 4.67
N VAL A 251 -17.58 -1.38 4.07
CA VAL A 251 -18.87 -1.26 4.78
C VAL A 251 -18.92 -2.23 5.96
N TRP A 252 -18.58 -3.51 5.73
CA TRP A 252 -18.63 -4.50 6.79
C TRP A 252 -17.53 -4.36 7.85
N ALA A 253 -16.37 -3.82 7.48
CA ALA A 253 -15.35 -3.43 8.45
C ALA A 253 -15.83 -2.30 9.36
N VAL A 254 -16.41 -1.24 8.78
CA VAL A 254 -16.97 -0.10 9.51
C VAL A 254 -18.12 -0.54 10.41
N VAL A 255 -19.09 -1.29 9.86
CA VAL A 255 -20.24 -1.80 10.63
C VAL A 255 -19.80 -2.65 11.81
N SER A 256 -18.84 -3.55 11.61
CA SER A 256 -18.37 -4.45 12.68
C SER A 256 -17.68 -3.67 13.81
N ALA A 257 -16.76 -2.77 13.46
CA ALA A 257 -16.07 -1.93 14.43
C ALA A 257 -17.02 -0.96 15.15
N TYR A 258 -17.94 -0.34 14.42
CA TYR A 258 -18.92 0.59 14.96
C TYR A 258 -19.92 -0.09 15.91
N THR A 259 -20.44 -1.26 15.51
CA THR A 259 -21.37 -2.04 16.36
C THR A 259 -20.70 -2.48 17.65
N PHE A 260 -19.45 -2.94 17.58
CA PHE A 260 -18.66 -3.22 18.79
C PHE A 260 -18.49 -1.97 19.65
N GLY A 261 -18.12 -0.84 19.04
CA GLY A 261 -17.94 0.44 19.74
C GLY A 261 -19.21 0.92 20.44
N LEU A 262 -20.37 0.77 19.81
CA LEU A 262 -21.68 1.07 20.41
C LEU A 262 -21.95 0.18 21.62
N GLY A 263 -21.76 -1.14 21.48
CA GLY A 263 -21.93 -2.08 22.59
C GLY A 263 -21.00 -1.76 23.76
N TYR A 264 -19.73 -1.48 23.47
CA TYR A 264 -18.74 -1.09 24.49
C TYR A 264 -19.15 0.21 25.20
N PHE A 265 -19.55 1.24 24.45
CA PHE A 265 -20.01 2.51 25.02
C PHE A 265 -21.27 2.34 25.88
N TRP A 266 -22.22 1.53 25.40
CA TRP A 266 -23.45 1.25 26.14
C TRP A 266 -23.18 0.55 27.49
N ILE A 267 -22.16 -0.32 27.54
CA ILE A 267 -21.78 -1.05 28.77
C ILE A 267 -20.91 -0.20 29.70
N THR A 268 -19.97 0.57 29.16
CA THR A 268 -18.89 1.21 29.95
C THR A 268 -19.05 2.72 30.12
N GLY A 269 -19.91 3.36 29.32
CA GLY A 269 -20.07 4.81 29.27
C GLY A 269 -18.92 5.56 28.59
N THR A 270 -17.95 4.86 27.99
CA THR A 270 -16.79 5.48 27.32
C THR A 270 -16.47 4.81 25.99
N TYR A 271 -15.74 5.52 25.12
CA TYR A 271 -15.34 4.97 23.82
C TYR A 271 -14.20 3.97 23.98
N PHE A 272 -14.26 2.86 23.24
CA PHE A 272 -13.18 1.87 23.22
C PHE A 272 -11.85 2.48 22.76
N PHE A 273 -11.89 3.34 21.74
CA PHE A 273 -10.72 4.07 21.24
C PHE A 273 -10.58 5.47 21.84
N HIS A 274 -11.11 5.70 23.05
CA HIS A 274 -11.06 6.95 23.82
C HIS A 274 -11.85 8.15 23.25
N ASP A 275 -11.65 8.50 21.98
CA ASP A 275 -12.10 9.80 21.44
C ASP A 275 -13.16 9.65 20.34
N ALA A 276 -13.33 8.44 19.81
CA ALA A 276 -14.28 8.13 18.75
C ALA A 276 -14.65 6.65 18.71
N TYR A 277 -15.73 6.31 18.02
CA TYR A 277 -16.06 4.92 17.71
C TYR A 277 -15.06 4.27 16.75
N ILE A 278 -14.56 5.02 15.78
CA ILE A 278 -13.53 4.58 14.83
C ILE A 278 -12.53 5.74 14.67
N PRO A 279 -11.28 5.61 15.14
CA PRO A 279 -10.25 6.62 14.96
C PRO A 279 -9.97 6.95 13.48
N ILE A 280 -9.50 8.16 13.18
CA ILE A 280 -9.26 8.58 11.78
C ILE A 280 -8.23 7.68 11.09
N ALA A 281 -7.14 7.33 11.78
CA ALA A 281 -6.11 6.49 11.18
C ALA A 281 -6.62 5.06 10.89
N VAL A 282 -7.55 4.55 11.70
CA VAL A 282 -8.24 3.28 11.46
C VAL A 282 -9.21 3.41 10.29
N PHE A 283 -9.99 4.49 10.25
CA PHE A 283 -10.91 4.80 9.15
C PHE A 283 -10.17 4.95 7.81
N LEU A 284 -9.02 5.62 7.80
CA LEU A 284 -8.12 5.73 6.65
C LEU A 284 -7.65 4.35 6.17
N GLY A 285 -7.21 3.50 7.11
CA GLY A 285 -6.86 2.12 6.83
C GLY A 285 -8.01 1.34 6.18
N MET A 286 -9.22 1.52 6.72
CA MET A 286 -10.43 0.89 6.20
C MET A 286 -10.75 1.29 4.76
N HIS A 287 -10.45 2.53 4.35
CA HIS A 287 -10.87 3.05 3.05
C HIS A 287 -9.80 2.92 1.97
N LEU A 288 -8.51 3.04 2.33
CA LEU A 288 -7.42 3.23 1.37
C LEU A 288 -6.20 2.30 1.54
N LEU A 289 -6.15 1.49 2.60
CA LEU A 289 -5.04 0.54 2.83
C LEU A 289 -5.42 -0.89 2.45
N PHE A 290 -6.49 -1.44 3.05
CA PHE A 290 -6.81 -2.87 2.88
C PHE A 290 -7.70 -3.17 1.66
N THR A 291 -8.12 -2.13 0.93
CA THR A 291 -9.07 -2.17 -0.19
C THR A 291 -8.42 -2.48 -1.55
N ASP A 292 -7.28 -3.17 -1.59
CA ASP A 292 -6.65 -3.58 -2.85
C ASP A 292 -7.42 -4.74 -3.51
N PRO A 293 -7.98 -4.55 -4.72
CA PRO A 293 -8.70 -5.60 -5.45
C PRO A 293 -7.84 -6.84 -5.73
N SER A 294 -6.52 -6.67 -5.84
CA SER A 294 -5.59 -7.74 -6.19
C SER A 294 -5.40 -8.75 -5.04
N THR A 295 -5.56 -8.29 -3.80
CA THR A 295 -5.25 -9.04 -2.57
C THR A 295 -6.47 -9.24 -1.67
N SER A 296 -7.66 -9.08 -2.24
CA SER A 296 -8.95 -9.27 -1.58
C SER A 296 -9.68 -10.50 -2.12
N PRO A 297 -10.68 -11.04 -1.39
CA PRO A 297 -11.50 -12.15 -1.87
C PRO A 297 -12.17 -11.87 -3.22
N SER A 298 -12.28 -12.92 -4.05
CA SER A 298 -12.90 -12.82 -5.38
C SER A 298 -14.42 -12.78 -5.30
N THR A 299 -15.02 -13.33 -4.24
CA THR A 299 -16.47 -13.43 -4.05
C THR A 299 -17.04 -12.27 -3.22
N GLY A 300 -18.28 -11.87 -3.49
CA GLY A 300 -18.99 -10.86 -2.68
C GLY A 300 -19.13 -11.29 -1.21
N ARG A 301 -19.47 -12.55 -0.95
CA ARG A 301 -19.53 -13.13 0.40
C ARG A 301 -18.16 -13.13 1.09
N GLY A 302 -17.10 -13.51 0.37
CA GLY A 302 -15.73 -13.47 0.88
C GLY A 302 -15.34 -12.05 1.30
N ARG A 303 -15.71 -11.03 0.51
CA ARG A 303 -15.47 -9.61 0.84
C ARG A 303 -16.18 -9.16 2.12
N ILE A 304 -17.39 -9.66 2.38
CA ILE A 304 -18.11 -9.40 3.64
C ILE A 304 -17.37 -10.01 4.82
N VAL A 305 -17.05 -11.31 4.74
CA VAL A 305 -16.33 -12.03 5.80
C VAL A 305 -14.98 -11.36 6.07
N PHE A 306 -14.26 -10.98 5.02
CA PHE A 306 -13.00 -10.27 5.14
C PHE A 306 -13.16 -8.91 5.85
N GLY A 307 -14.19 -8.13 5.49
CA GLY A 307 -14.50 -6.88 6.17
C GLY A 307 -14.79 -7.07 7.66
N ILE A 308 -15.62 -8.05 8.00
CA ILE A 308 -15.95 -8.39 9.40
C ILE A 308 -14.68 -8.78 10.17
N LEU A 309 -13.88 -9.70 9.61
CA LEU A 309 -12.62 -10.14 10.23
C LEU A 309 -11.64 -8.98 10.42
N TYR A 310 -11.57 -8.04 9.47
CA TYR A 310 -10.74 -6.86 9.62
C TYR A 310 -11.24 -5.94 10.75
N GLY A 311 -12.55 -5.69 10.82
CA GLY A 311 -13.14 -4.91 11.92
C GLY A 311 -12.81 -5.47 13.30
N PHE A 312 -12.95 -6.79 13.49
CA PHE A 312 -12.61 -7.44 14.75
C PHE A 312 -11.11 -7.55 15.00
N ALA A 313 -10.30 -7.76 13.96
CA ALA A 313 -8.86 -7.80 14.10
C ALA A 313 -8.32 -6.45 14.60
N LEU A 314 -8.84 -5.32 14.12
CA LEU A 314 -8.47 -4.00 14.63
C LEU A 314 -8.70 -3.88 16.14
N ILE A 315 -9.85 -4.33 16.63
CA ILE A 315 -10.19 -4.34 18.06
C ILE A 315 -9.23 -5.24 18.83
N ALA A 316 -9.01 -6.47 18.34
CA ALA A 316 -8.13 -7.45 18.98
C ALA A 316 -6.69 -6.93 19.07
N PHE A 317 -6.16 -6.34 18.00
CA PHE A 317 -4.83 -5.73 18.00
C PHE A 317 -4.76 -4.49 18.90
N ALA A 318 -5.80 -3.66 18.95
CA ALA A 318 -5.85 -2.54 19.88
C ALA A 318 -5.80 -2.99 21.36
N VAL A 319 -6.50 -4.09 21.72
CA VAL A 319 -6.38 -4.70 23.05
C VAL A 319 -4.97 -5.23 23.28
N LEU A 320 -4.44 -6.02 22.35
CA LEU A 320 -3.13 -6.65 22.48
C LEU A 320 -2.01 -5.62 22.64
N LEU A 321 -1.96 -4.61 21.77
CA LEU A 321 -0.93 -3.57 21.76
C LEU A 321 -0.99 -2.75 23.06
N ARG A 322 -2.19 -2.42 23.54
CA ARG A 322 -2.38 -1.75 24.82
C ARG A 322 -1.87 -2.59 25.99
N ALA A 323 -2.14 -3.90 25.97
CA ALA A 323 -1.69 -4.81 27.03
C ALA A 323 -0.16 -4.91 27.13
N ILE A 324 0.56 -4.72 26.01
CA ILE A 324 2.03 -4.71 25.97
C ILE A 324 2.64 -3.30 26.00
N GLY A 325 1.84 -2.26 26.23
CA GLY A 325 2.31 -0.87 26.35
C GLY A 325 2.80 -0.24 25.05
N VAL A 326 2.43 -0.78 23.90
CA VAL A 326 2.86 -0.32 22.56
C VAL A 326 1.84 0.68 21.99
N PRO A 327 2.28 1.73 21.26
CA PRO A 327 1.38 2.70 20.66
C PRO A 327 0.28 2.06 19.79
N ALA A 328 -0.96 2.50 20.01
CA ALA A 328 -2.12 1.95 19.31
C ALA A 328 -2.06 2.16 17.79
N PHE A 329 -1.21 3.05 17.28
CA PHE A 329 -1.18 3.33 15.84
C PHE A 329 -0.76 2.13 14.96
N TYR A 330 -0.21 1.05 15.53
CA TYR A 330 0.09 -0.17 14.79
C TYR A 330 -1.13 -1.06 14.52
N ASP A 331 -2.25 -0.84 15.23
CA ASP A 331 -3.45 -1.69 15.20
C ASP A 331 -4.04 -1.89 13.80
N LYS A 332 -3.96 -0.89 12.94
CA LYS A 332 -4.41 -0.94 11.54
C LYS A 332 -3.38 -1.43 10.52
N LEU A 333 -2.11 -1.53 10.91
CA LEU A 333 -1.02 -1.94 10.00
C LEU A 333 -0.81 -3.45 10.03
N LEU A 334 -0.93 -4.07 11.20
CA LEU A 334 -0.67 -5.49 11.43
C LEU A 334 -1.74 -6.46 10.88
N PRO A 335 -3.05 -6.15 10.89
CA PRO A 335 -4.07 -7.11 10.44
C PRO A 335 -4.04 -7.42 8.94
N VAL A 336 -3.70 -6.45 8.09
CA VAL A 336 -3.88 -6.59 6.64
C VAL A 336 -3.04 -7.73 6.05
N PRO A 337 -1.73 -7.87 6.35
CA PRO A 337 -0.95 -9.01 5.85
C PRO A 337 -1.47 -10.36 6.34
N ILE A 338 -1.95 -10.44 7.57
CA ILE A 338 -2.53 -11.68 8.14
C ILE A 338 -3.79 -12.06 7.35
N LEU A 339 -4.69 -11.11 7.11
CA LEU A 339 -5.90 -11.38 6.34
C LEU A 339 -5.60 -11.70 4.88
N ASN A 340 -4.56 -11.10 4.28
CA ASN A 340 -4.14 -11.45 2.92
C ASN A 340 -3.80 -12.94 2.79
N LEU A 341 -3.16 -13.54 3.82
CA LEU A 341 -2.88 -14.99 3.84
C LEU A 341 -4.16 -15.84 3.91
N LEU A 342 -5.23 -15.31 4.51
CA LEU A 342 -6.49 -16.01 4.68
C LEU A 342 -7.42 -15.92 3.47
N VAL A 343 -7.12 -15.11 2.45
CA VAL A 343 -8.03 -14.84 1.32
C VAL A 343 -8.54 -16.12 0.64
N GLN A 344 -7.67 -17.08 0.31
CA GLN A 344 -8.11 -18.33 -0.33
C GLN A 344 -8.90 -19.25 0.62
N VAL A 345 -8.67 -19.16 1.94
CA VAL A 345 -9.47 -19.89 2.92
C VAL A 345 -10.86 -19.27 3.01
N ILE A 346 -10.93 -17.93 3.05
CA ILE A 346 -12.17 -17.17 3.07
C ILE A 346 -12.99 -17.44 1.80
N ASP A 347 -12.38 -17.39 0.61
CA ASP A 347 -13.09 -17.66 -0.65
C ASP A 347 -13.63 -19.10 -0.71
N ARG A 348 -12.86 -20.09 -0.22
CA ARG A 348 -13.35 -21.48 -0.11
C ARG A 348 -14.50 -21.62 0.88
N GLY A 349 -14.41 -20.99 2.05
CA GLY A 349 -15.46 -20.99 3.07
C GLY A 349 -16.74 -20.29 2.59
N ALA A 350 -16.60 -19.17 1.88
CA ALA A 350 -17.70 -18.38 1.32
C ALA A 350 -18.49 -19.14 0.23
N ALA A 351 -17.87 -20.12 -0.43
CA ALA A 351 -18.53 -21.02 -1.37
C ALA A 351 -19.40 -22.09 -0.70
N SER A 352 -19.32 -22.26 0.63
CA SER A 352 -20.15 -23.22 1.37
C SER A 352 -21.60 -22.74 1.53
N ARG A 353 -22.56 -23.68 1.59
CA ARG A 353 -24.00 -23.38 1.73
C ARG A 353 -24.36 -22.68 3.05
N TRP A 354 -23.52 -22.82 4.08
CA TRP A 354 -23.74 -22.26 5.42
C TRP A 354 -23.69 -20.73 5.47
N LEU A 355 -22.98 -20.09 4.55
CA LEU A 355 -22.90 -18.63 4.44
C LEU A 355 -23.90 -18.07 3.40
N GLY A 356 -24.94 -18.83 3.05
CA GLY A 356 -25.94 -18.43 2.06
C GLY A 356 -26.68 -17.14 2.40
N PHE A 357 -26.83 -16.81 3.69
CA PHE A 357 -27.49 -15.59 4.17
C PHE A 357 -26.70 -14.30 3.88
N LEU A 358 -25.41 -14.40 3.52
CA LEU A 358 -24.56 -13.26 3.15
C LEU A 358 -24.59 -12.95 1.64
N ASP A 359 -25.55 -13.49 0.89
CA ASP A 359 -25.66 -13.24 -0.55
C ASP A 359 -26.30 -11.88 -0.86
N PHE A 360 -25.44 -10.85 -0.98
CA PHE A 360 -25.83 -9.52 -1.42
C PHE A 360 -25.51 -9.27 -2.90
N SER A 361 -25.49 -10.31 -3.75
CA SER A 361 -25.17 -10.18 -5.18
C SER A 361 -26.08 -9.21 -5.94
N TRP A 362 -27.28 -8.91 -5.41
CA TRP A 362 -28.21 -7.91 -5.94
C TRP A 362 -27.67 -6.47 -5.90
N ILE A 363 -26.83 -6.12 -4.92
CA ILE A 363 -26.23 -4.77 -4.81
C ILE A 363 -25.26 -4.49 -5.97
N SER A 364 -24.55 -5.53 -6.44
CA SER A 364 -23.58 -5.40 -7.54
C SER A 364 -24.19 -5.41 -8.94
N LYS A 365 -25.48 -5.75 -9.06
CA LYS A 365 -26.17 -5.88 -10.36
C LYS A 365 -26.96 -4.63 -10.76
N GLY A 366 -27.04 -3.61 -9.88
CA GLY A 366 -27.83 -2.39 -10.07
C GLY A 366 -27.03 -1.11 -10.30
N LEU A 367 -25.71 -1.21 -10.42
CA LEU A 367 -24.78 -0.16 -10.86
C LEU A 367 -24.10 -0.62 -12.15
#